data_AF-A0A973IGF7-F1
#
_entry.id   AF-A0A973IGF7-F1
#
_cell.length_a   1.000
_cell.length_b   1.000
_cell.length_c   1.000
_cell.angle_alpha   90.00
_cell.angle_beta   90.00
_cell.angle_gamma   90.00
#
_symmetry.space_group_name_H-M   'P 1'
#
loop_
_entity.id
_entity.type
_entity.pdbx_description
1 polymer ?
#
loop_
_entity_poly.entity_id
_entity_poly.type
_entity_poly.pdbx_seq_one_letter_code
_entity_poly.pdbx_strand_id
1 'polypeptide(L)'
;MVSPVAKGSEQALYAALLSRADENPLIQVELKPNGHASILLFGKVQKEVIADRLRREFQIEAKLSKTSPLFVQRPIGTGTAEQNLDPIRDNDFWATVELIVKSNPIGTGNTYSRDVLWWQMAPSLYRIIEAIIFATLKQVLHGGPKTCRV
;
A
#
# COMPACT_ATOMS: atom_id res chain seq x y z
N MET A 1 -13.50 -5.41 5.73
CA MET A 1 -13.55 -6.54 4.77
C MET A 1 -14.99 -6.73 4.32
N VAL A 2 -15.16 -7.07 3.05
CA VAL A 2 -16.44 -7.35 2.41
C VAL A 2 -16.31 -8.71 1.71
N SER A 3 -17.29 -9.58 1.95
CA SER A 3 -17.36 -10.91 1.32
C SER A 3 -18.78 -11.17 0.84
N PRO A 4 -18.97 -11.84 -0.31
CA PRO A 4 -20.31 -12.20 -0.75
C PRO A 4 -20.90 -13.27 0.18
N VAL A 5 -22.23 -13.34 0.27
CA VAL A 5 -22.93 -14.42 0.97
C VAL A 5 -22.92 -15.69 0.14
N ALA A 6 -23.13 -15.56 -1.17
CA ALA A 6 -23.05 -16.66 -2.13
C ALA A 6 -21.59 -16.98 -2.47
N LYS A 7 -21.20 -18.25 -2.33
CA LYS A 7 -19.88 -18.74 -2.76
C LYS A 7 -19.77 -18.63 -4.29
N GLY A 8 -18.60 -18.24 -4.80
CA GLY A 8 -18.33 -18.09 -6.24
C GLY A 8 -18.71 -16.72 -6.81
N SER A 9 -19.26 -15.81 -6.00
CA SER A 9 -19.60 -14.44 -6.41
C SER A 9 -18.50 -13.42 -6.08
N GLU A 10 -17.30 -13.86 -5.70
CA GLU A 10 -16.18 -13.01 -5.28
C GLU A 10 -15.71 -12.08 -6.40
N GLN A 11 -15.63 -12.59 -7.64
CA GLN A 11 -15.26 -11.80 -8.81
C GLN A 11 -16.32 -10.75 -9.16
N ALA A 12 -17.60 -11.13 -9.11
CA ALA A 12 -18.71 -10.21 -9.35
C ALA A 12 -18.77 -9.10 -8.30
N LEU A 13 -18.55 -9.44 -7.02
CA LEU A 13 -18.43 -8.46 -5.95
C LEU A 13 -17.26 -7.50 -6.20
N TYR A 14 -16.10 -8.03 -6.56
CA TYR A 14 -14.92 -7.20 -6.83
C TYR A 14 -15.15 -6.24 -8.00
N ALA A 15 -15.77 -6.71 -9.09
CA ALA A 15 -16.12 -5.86 -10.22
C ALA A 15 -17.12 -4.75 -9.85
N ALA A 16 -18.15 -5.07 -9.06
CA ALA A 16 -19.10 -4.08 -8.57
C ALA A 16 -18.44 -3.02 -7.68
N LEU A 17 -17.51 -3.45 -6.82
CA LEU A 17 -16.75 -2.54 -5.96
C LEU A 17 -15.80 -1.64 -6.74
N LEU A 18 -15.12 -2.17 -7.78
CA LEU A 18 -14.26 -1.39 -8.66
C LEU A 18 -15.04 -0.35 -9.45
N SER A 19 -16.16 -0.73 -10.06
CA SER A 19 -17.05 0.21 -10.75
C SER A 19 -17.45 1.37 -9.83
N ARG A 20 -17.68 1.07 -8.55
CA ARG A 20 -18.01 2.10 -7.54
C ARG A 20 -16.82 2.97 -7.15
N ALA A 21 -15.61 2.43 -7.16
CA ALA A 21 -14.38 3.19 -6.94
C ALA A 21 -14.12 4.18 -8.08
N ASP A 22 -14.43 3.81 -9.32
CA ASP A 22 -14.31 4.68 -10.50
C ASP A 22 -15.25 5.89 -10.40
N GLU A 23 -16.47 5.70 -9.89
CA GLU A 23 -17.45 6.79 -9.70
C GLU A 23 -17.15 7.68 -8.48
N ASN A 24 -16.39 7.17 -7.51
CA ASN A 24 -16.12 7.87 -6.25
C ASN A 24 -14.66 7.69 -5.82
N PRO A 25 -13.80 8.70 -6.02
CA PRO A 25 -12.38 8.66 -5.64
C PRO A 25 -12.12 8.39 -4.16
N LEU A 26 -13.12 8.58 -3.30
CA LEU A 26 -13.04 8.28 -1.87
C LEU A 26 -13.23 6.79 -1.58
N ILE A 27 -13.62 5.95 -2.54
CA ILE A 27 -13.75 4.51 -2.34
C ILE A 27 -12.49 3.86 -2.89
N GLN A 28 -11.64 3.34 -2.02
CA GLN A 28 -10.49 2.52 -2.44
C GLN A 28 -10.80 1.05 -2.17
N VAL A 29 -10.56 0.21 -3.18
CA VAL A 29 -10.82 -1.22 -3.12
C VAL A 29 -9.50 -1.97 -3.26
N GLU A 30 -9.25 -2.89 -2.34
CA GLU A 30 -8.07 -3.74 -2.33
C GLU A 30 -8.50 -5.21 -2.29
N LEU A 31 -8.03 -6.01 -3.24
CA LEU A 31 -8.19 -7.45 -3.20
C LEU A 31 -7.09 -8.07 -2.34
N LYS A 32 -7.47 -8.83 -1.31
CA LYS A 32 -6.51 -9.54 -0.46
C LYS A 32 -6.17 -10.91 -1.06
N PRO A 33 -4.97 -11.45 -0.77
CA PRO A 33 -4.53 -12.77 -1.27
C PRO A 33 -5.46 -13.93 -0.90
N ASN A 34 -6.27 -13.78 0.16
CA ASN A 34 -7.26 -14.75 0.61
C ASN A 34 -8.61 -14.65 -0.12
N GLY A 35 -8.69 -13.90 -1.23
CA GLY A 35 -9.90 -13.74 -2.05
C GLY A 35 -10.93 -12.77 -1.48
N HIS A 36 -10.67 -12.15 -0.33
CA HIS A 36 -11.57 -11.15 0.25
C HIS A 36 -11.28 -9.74 -0.29
N ALA A 37 -12.33 -8.96 -0.51
CA ALA A 37 -12.20 -7.54 -0.83
C ALA A 37 -12.14 -6.71 0.47
N SER A 38 -11.27 -5.72 0.50
CA SER A 38 -11.25 -4.66 1.52
C SER A 38 -11.59 -3.34 0.87
N ILE A 39 -12.38 -2.53 1.57
CA ILE A 39 -12.80 -1.20 1.10
C ILE A 39 -12.39 -0.19 2.16
N LEU A 40 -11.73 0.87 1.73
CA LEU A 40 -11.50 2.06 2.53
C LEU A 40 -12.69 3.00 2.36
N LEU A 41 -13.27 3.43 3.48
CA LEU A 41 -14.42 4.33 3.51
C LEU A 41 -14.04 5.61 4.25
N PHE A 42 -14.39 6.75 3.68
CA PHE A 42 -14.25 8.04 4.34
C PHE A 42 -15.57 8.39 5.02
N GLY A 43 -15.83 7.74 6.17
CA GLY A 43 -17.00 7.99 7.01
C GLY A 43 -17.81 6.74 7.34
N LYS A 44 -18.36 6.67 8.57
CA LYS A 44 -19.09 5.49 9.07
C LYS A 44 -20.42 5.23 8.33
N VAL A 45 -21.06 6.28 7.81
CA VAL A 45 -22.40 6.22 7.19
C VAL A 45 -22.38 5.58 5.80
N GLN A 46 -21.23 5.56 5.12
CA GLN A 46 -21.13 5.02 3.75
C GLN A 46 -21.30 3.49 3.69
N LYS A 47 -21.13 2.79 4.82
CA LYS A 47 -21.16 1.33 4.88
C LYS A 47 -22.53 0.74 4.51
N GLU A 48 -23.61 1.32 5.03
CA GLU A 48 -24.98 0.83 4.80
C GLU A 48 -25.43 1.11 3.37
N VAL A 49 -25.05 2.28 2.82
CA VAL A 49 -25.35 2.66 1.45
C VAL A 49 -24.69 1.72 0.44
N ILE A 50 -23.44 1.30 0.70
CA ILE A 50 -22.73 0.34 -0.17
C ILE A 50 -23.42 -1.03 -0.15
N ALA A 51 -23.83 -1.51 1.03
CA ALA A 51 -24.53 -2.79 1.15
C ALA A 51 -25.88 -2.77 0.41
N ASP A 52 -26.66 -1.70 0.59
CA ASP A 52 -27.97 -1.54 -0.06
C ASP A 52 -27.83 -1.43 -1.59
N ARG A 53 -26.84 -0.67 -2.08
CA ARG A 53 -26.57 -0.57 -3.53
C ARG A 53 -26.08 -1.88 -4.15
N LEU A 54 -25.15 -2.59 -3.50
CA LEU A 54 -24.71 -3.90 -3.99
C LEU A 54 -25.89 -4.86 -4.16
N ARG A 55 -26.86 -4.83 -3.23
CA ARG A 55 -28.08 -5.61 -3.31
C ARG A 55 -29.01 -5.15 -4.44
N ARG A 56 -29.25 -3.84 -4.59
CA ARG A 56 -30.23 -3.30 -5.54
C ARG A 56 -29.73 -3.27 -6.98
N GLU A 57 -28.50 -2.81 -7.18
CA GLU A 57 -27.94 -2.53 -8.51
C GLU A 57 -27.22 -3.75 -9.08
N PHE A 58 -26.53 -4.53 -8.23
CA PHE A 58 -25.72 -5.68 -8.66
C PHE A 58 -26.32 -7.04 -8.26
N GLN A 59 -27.42 -7.05 -7.49
CA GLN A 59 -28.04 -8.28 -6.96
C GLN A 59 -27.08 -9.13 -6.09
N ILE A 60 -26.10 -8.49 -5.46
CA ILE A 60 -25.09 -9.16 -4.61
C ILE A 60 -25.40 -8.90 -3.14
N GLU A 61 -25.71 -9.96 -2.40
CA GLU A 61 -25.73 -9.89 -0.94
C GLU A 61 -24.29 -9.98 -0.40
N ALA A 62 -23.85 -8.93 0.28
CA ALA A 62 -22.52 -8.83 0.85
C ALA A 62 -22.55 -8.73 2.38
N LYS A 63 -21.66 -9.45 3.05
CA LYS A 63 -21.37 -9.31 4.48
C LYS A 63 -20.20 -8.35 4.67
N LEU A 64 -20.42 -7.29 5.44
CA LEU A 64 -19.38 -6.32 5.77
C LEU A 64 -18.96 -6.44 7.24
N SER A 65 -17.69 -6.79 7.48
CA SER A 65 -17.12 -6.90 8.83
C SER A 65 -17.09 -5.57 9.59
N LYS A 66 -16.79 -5.60 10.90
CA LYS A 66 -16.64 -4.39 11.74
C LYS A 66 -15.66 -3.40 11.10
N THR A 67 -16.04 -2.13 11.05
CA THR A 67 -15.16 -1.06 10.56
C THR A 67 -14.05 -0.82 11.57
N SER A 68 -12.81 -0.93 11.11
CA SER A 68 -11.62 -0.52 11.86
C SER A 68 -11.06 0.76 11.24
N PRO A 69 -10.58 1.73 12.04
CA PRO A 69 -9.83 2.85 11.50
C PRO A 69 -8.58 2.36 10.77
N LEU A 70 -8.23 3.01 9.67
CA LEU A 70 -6.93 2.80 9.01
C LEU A 70 -5.90 3.70 9.70
N PHE A 71 -4.87 3.10 10.29
CA PHE A 71 -3.76 3.85 10.88
C PHE A 71 -2.65 4.02 9.86
N VAL A 72 -2.34 5.26 9.49
CA VAL A 72 -1.20 5.57 8.61
C VAL A 72 0.04 5.74 9.48
N GLN A 73 1.10 5.00 9.18
CA GLN A 73 2.35 5.06 9.92
C GLN A 73 3.26 6.16 9.39
N ARG A 74 3.90 6.88 10.33
CA ARG A 74 4.87 7.94 10.05
C ARG A 74 6.07 7.81 10.99
N PRO A 75 7.29 8.06 10.50
CA PRO A 75 8.43 8.30 11.37
C PRO A 75 8.12 9.49 12.29
N ILE A 76 8.43 9.35 13.58
CA ILE A 76 8.37 10.45 14.56
C ILE A 76 9.60 11.37 14.48
N GLY A 77 10.65 10.95 13.78
CA GLY A 77 11.89 11.66 13.62
C GLY A 77 12.70 11.13 12.42
N THR A 78 13.99 11.43 12.40
CA THR A 78 14.93 10.92 11.40
C THR A 78 15.54 9.61 11.88
N GLY A 79 15.55 8.57 11.04
CA GLY A 79 16.29 7.33 11.26
C GLY A 79 17.28 7.10 10.13
N THR A 80 18.44 6.53 10.45
CA THR A 80 19.45 6.14 9.46
C THR A 80 19.70 4.63 9.58
N ALA A 81 19.95 3.99 8.44
CA ALA A 81 20.32 2.58 8.39
C ALA A 81 21.29 2.37 7.23
N GLU A 82 22.34 1.60 7.49
CA GLU A 82 23.34 1.21 6.49
C GLU A 82 23.20 -0.29 6.23
N GLN A 83 23.26 -0.66 4.95
CA GLN A 83 23.35 -2.04 4.52
C GLN A 83 24.59 -2.23 3.65
N ASN A 84 25.51 -3.06 4.13
CA ASN A 84 26.65 -3.52 3.37
C ASN A 84 26.26 -4.79 2.59
N LEU A 85 26.53 -4.81 1.30
CA LEU A 85 26.57 -6.04 0.51
C LEU A 85 28.00 -6.58 0.57
N ASP A 86 28.30 -7.31 1.65
CA ASP A 86 29.59 -7.96 1.83
C ASP A 86 29.74 -9.18 0.91
N PRO A 87 30.95 -9.44 0.39
CA PRO A 87 31.23 -10.57 -0.48
C PRO A 87 31.22 -11.88 0.31
N ILE A 88 30.08 -12.55 0.37
CA ILE A 88 30.05 -13.99 0.62
C ILE A 88 30.57 -14.65 -0.66
N ARG A 89 31.89 -14.92 -0.67
CA ARG A 89 32.69 -15.68 -1.66
C ARG A 89 32.01 -15.94 -3.02
N ASP A 90 32.43 -15.18 -4.03
CA ASP A 90 32.05 -15.17 -5.47
C ASP A 90 31.27 -13.92 -5.95
N ASN A 91 31.16 -12.87 -5.12
CA ASN A 91 30.64 -11.59 -5.58
C ASN A 91 31.75 -10.52 -5.64
N ASP A 92 32.18 -10.16 -6.85
CA ASP A 92 33.19 -9.11 -7.10
C ASP A 92 32.62 -7.68 -6.92
N PHE A 93 31.30 -7.54 -6.73
CA PHE A 93 30.63 -6.25 -6.57
C PHE A 93 30.29 -5.99 -5.10
N TRP A 94 31.09 -5.15 -4.45
CA TRP A 94 30.81 -4.60 -3.13
C TRP A 94 30.06 -3.28 -3.27
N ALA A 95 29.00 -3.10 -2.49
CA ALA A 95 28.24 -1.85 -2.44
C ALA A 95 27.71 -1.63 -1.02
N THR A 96 27.78 -0.39 -0.58
CA THR A 96 27.19 0.07 0.67
C THR A 96 26.07 1.03 0.35
N VAL A 97 24.90 0.79 0.93
CA VAL A 97 23.74 1.67 0.79
C VAL A 97 23.36 2.20 2.17
N GLU A 98 23.43 3.50 2.35
CA GLU A 98 22.87 4.19 3.51
C GLU A 98 21.52 4.81 3.13
N LEU A 99 20.52 4.61 3.99
CA LEU A 99 19.18 5.16 3.85
C LEU A 99 18.87 6.08 5.03
N ILE A 100 18.32 7.26 4.73
CA ILE A 100 17.91 8.25 5.74
C ILE A 100 16.39 8.43 5.64
N VAL A 101 15.65 7.90 6.60
CA VAL A 101 14.19 7.98 6.63
C VAL A 101 13.75 9.15 7.49
N LYS A 102 12.94 10.06 6.95
CA LYS A 102 12.40 11.24 7.63
C LYS A 102 10.87 11.27 7.54
N SER A 103 10.25 12.00 8.46
CA SER A 103 8.82 12.31 8.36
C SER A 103 8.55 13.29 7.22
N ASN A 104 7.43 13.10 6.53
CA ASN A 104 6.91 14.05 5.55
C ASN A 104 5.75 14.85 6.15
N PRO A 105 5.47 16.06 5.63
CA PRO A 105 4.24 16.77 5.95
C PRO A 105 3.00 15.89 5.70
N ILE A 106 1.94 16.16 6.45
CA ILE A 106 0.69 15.41 6.34
C ILE A 106 0.12 15.59 4.94
N GLY A 107 -0.18 14.47 4.26
CA GLY A 107 -0.77 14.46 2.93
C GLY A 107 0.24 14.41 1.77
N THR A 108 1.54 14.51 2.03
CA THR A 108 2.57 14.47 0.96
C THR A 108 2.76 13.08 0.35
N GLY A 109 2.55 12.02 1.12
CA GLY A 109 2.79 10.64 0.66
C GLY A 109 4.26 10.21 0.78
N ASN A 110 4.66 9.24 -0.04
CA ASN A 110 6.03 8.72 -0.06
C ASN A 110 6.87 9.48 -1.07
N THR A 111 8.06 9.92 -0.68
CA THR A 111 9.01 10.63 -1.55
C THR A 111 10.39 10.01 -1.42
N TYR A 112 11.14 10.01 -2.51
CA TYR A 112 12.51 9.50 -2.55
C TYR A 112 13.46 10.58 -3.10
N SER A 113 14.60 10.74 -2.46
CA SER A 113 15.70 11.58 -2.95
C SER A 113 17.03 10.87 -2.83
N ARG A 114 17.96 11.18 -3.73
CA ARG A 114 19.32 10.64 -3.73
C ARG A 114 20.29 11.76 -3.39
N ASP A 115 21.07 11.58 -2.33
CA ASP A 115 22.15 12.48 -1.94
C ASP A 115 23.51 11.82 -2.19
N VAL A 116 23.76 11.49 -3.46
CA VAL A 116 24.94 10.75 -3.92
C VAL A 116 25.38 11.29 -5.28
N LEU A 117 26.67 11.18 -5.56
CA LEU A 117 27.23 11.60 -6.84
C LEU A 117 26.92 10.54 -7.91
N TRP A 118 26.55 10.98 -9.11
CA TRP A 118 25.99 10.11 -10.16
C TRP A 118 26.94 8.99 -10.64
N TRP A 119 28.25 9.09 -10.37
CA TRP A 119 29.27 8.11 -10.76
C TRP A 119 29.62 7.10 -9.65
N GLN A 120 29.05 7.23 -8.44
CA GLN A 120 29.38 6.34 -7.33
C GLN A 120 28.81 4.92 -7.51
N MET A 121 27.88 4.74 -8.44
CA MET A 121 27.22 3.45 -8.68
C MET A 121 26.66 3.38 -10.09
N ALA A 122 26.47 2.16 -10.61
CA ALA A 122 25.82 1.96 -11.91
C ALA A 122 24.40 2.57 -11.92
N PRO A 123 23.99 3.27 -13.00
CA PRO A 123 22.66 3.89 -13.10
C PRO A 123 21.48 2.93 -12.89
N SER A 124 21.65 1.66 -13.28
CA SER A 124 20.65 0.61 -13.07
C SER A 124 20.40 0.35 -11.59
N LEU A 125 21.44 0.38 -10.76
CA LEU A 125 21.34 0.06 -9.35
C LEU A 125 20.58 1.16 -8.59
N TYR A 126 20.73 2.44 -8.98
CA TYR A 126 19.90 3.52 -8.41
C TYR A 126 18.41 3.31 -8.66
N ARG A 127 18.03 2.84 -9.86
CA ARG A 127 16.62 2.56 -10.19
C ARG A 127 16.09 1.35 -9.44
N ILE A 128 16.92 0.32 -9.28
CA ILE A 128 16.57 -0.89 -8.52
C ILE A 128 16.34 -0.54 -7.03
N ILE A 129 17.24 0.23 -6.42
CA ILE A 129 17.11 0.69 -5.04
C ILE A 129 15.82 1.49 -4.85
N GLU A 130 15.55 2.45 -5.73
CA GLU A 130 14.32 3.25 -5.71
C GLU A 130 13.06 2.35 -5.78
N ALA A 131 13.04 1.40 -6.71
CA ALA A 131 11.93 0.47 -6.87
C ALA A 131 11.72 -0.40 -5.62
N ILE A 132 12.81 -0.90 -5.02
CA ILE A 132 12.78 -1.69 -3.78
C ILE A 132 12.23 -0.85 -2.62
N ILE A 133 12.70 0.39 -2.45
CA ILE A 133 12.22 1.30 -1.40
C ILE A 133 10.70 1.47 -1.52
N PHE A 134 10.19 1.83 -2.69
CA PHE A 134 8.75 2.01 -2.88
C PHE A 134 7.96 0.70 -2.71
N ALA A 135 8.52 -0.44 -3.11
CA ALA A 135 7.90 -1.74 -2.86
C ALA A 135 7.81 -2.05 -1.37
N THR A 136 8.87 -1.79 -0.60
CA THR A 136 8.91 -2.01 0.85
C THR A 136 8.00 -1.04 1.62
N LEU A 137 7.87 0.21 1.16
CA LEU A 137 6.94 1.18 1.77
C LEU A 137 5.46 0.80 1.55
N LYS A 138 5.15 0.06 0.49
CA LYS A 138 3.80 -0.50 0.25
C LYS A 138 3.49 -1.68 1.16
N GLN A 139 4.49 -2.37 1.72
CA GLN A 139 4.25 -3.51 2.61
C GLN A 139 3.67 -3.06 3.95
N VAL A 140 2.52 -3.64 4.31
CA VAL A 140 1.83 -3.40 5.58
C VAL A 140 2.42 -4.29 6.67
N LEU A 141 3.45 -3.80 7.37
CA LEU A 141 4.11 -4.58 8.42
C LEU A 141 3.44 -4.42 9.81
N HIS A 142 2.78 -3.30 10.11
CA HIS A 142 2.11 -3.07 11.41
C HIS A 142 0.79 -2.27 11.31
N GLY A 143 -0.16 -2.69 10.47
CA GLY A 143 -1.54 -2.19 10.57
C GLY A 143 -1.91 -0.97 9.70
N GLY A 144 -1.04 -0.52 8.80
CA GLY A 144 -1.45 0.34 7.68
C GLY A 144 -0.29 0.83 6.81
N PRO A 145 -0.59 1.65 5.79
CA PRO A 145 0.41 2.15 4.86
C PRO A 145 1.38 3.13 5.52
N LYS A 146 2.60 3.18 5.00
CA LYS A 146 3.66 4.08 5.47
C LYS A 146 3.70 5.33 4.61
N THR A 147 3.92 6.47 5.25
CA THR A 147 4.23 7.75 4.58
C THR A 147 5.50 8.36 5.18
N CYS A 148 6.53 8.48 4.36
CA CYS A 148 7.82 9.05 4.75
C CYS A 148 8.59 9.59 3.55
N ARG A 149 9.66 10.31 3.86
CA ARG A 149 10.72 10.62 2.91
C ARG A 149 11.88 9.66 3.14
N VAL A 150 12.43 9.13 2.05
CA VAL A 150 13.68 8.38 2.01
C VAL A 150 14.71 9.17 1.20
#